data_AF-A0A8J2PNW8-F1
#
_entry.id   AF-A0A8J2PNW8-F1
#
_cell.length_a   1.000
_cell.length_b   1.000
_cell.length_c   1.000
_cell.angle_alpha   90.00
_cell.angle_beta   90.00
_cell.angle_gamma   90.00
#
_symmetry.space_group_name_H-M   'P 1'
#
loop_
_entity.id
_entity.type
_entity.pdbx_description
1 polymer ?
#
loop_
_entity_poly.entity_id
_entity_poly.type
_entity_poly.pdbx_seq_one_letter_code
_entity_poly.pdbx_strand_id
1 'polypeptide(L)'
;MYKQTVLTTFFLLGYNIYSNFAIQTKASRAIRIDVSESNSSSFTLSEELCVKVHSYMRESRAFQNFTLQDTYSWMANLSKETFPELESSFPYLLSGYDFEERPVWVILGKYNLRKIIEEGDGAVENFKKYIYQGGIRVAKSLLKNNRQGQEVRKASFLIDLSGLEIAQVKHVATVSFVLNLLETYSDIISELVGQLVFINVNYVSRMALSLVLPVLGDLFERIRVYGSINAHWIFKLRRVLPLESIPPWYGGSDDFKPIEI
;
A
#
# COMPACT_ATOMS: atom_id res chain seq x y z
N MET A 1 29.26 23.70 -19.08
CA MET A 1 28.62 24.81 -18.34
C MET A 1 27.13 24.94 -18.74
N TYR A 2 26.35 23.86 -18.57
CA TYR A 2 24.90 23.79 -18.90
C TYR A 2 24.22 22.73 -18.01
N LYS A 3 24.20 22.93 -16.69
CA LYS A 3 23.55 22.00 -15.74
C LYS A 3 22.73 22.66 -14.63
N GLN A 4 22.37 23.94 -14.75
CA GLN A 4 21.73 24.67 -13.64
C GLN A 4 20.41 25.38 -13.94
N THR A 5 19.82 25.20 -15.13
CA THR A 5 18.61 25.97 -15.50
C THR A 5 17.31 25.15 -15.50
N VAL A 6 17.37 23.82 -15.32
CA VAL A 6 16.16 22.96 -15.31
C VAL A 6 15.64 22.68 -13.89
N LEU A 7 16.43 22.93 -12.84
CA LEU A 7 16.00 22.71 -11.46
C LEU A 7 15.13 23.84 -10.89
N THR A 8 15.21 25.05 -11.45
CA THR A 8 14.54 26.23 -10.85
C THR A 8 13.08 26.34 -11.25
N THR A 9 12.67 25.77 -12.39
CA THR A 9 11.27 25.84 -12.85
C THR A 9 10.36 24.85 -12.12
N PHE A 10 10.90 23.79 -11.51
CA PHE A 10 10.12 22.88 -10.66
C PHE A 10 9.84 23.46 -9.26
N PHE A 11 10.57 24.48 -8.82
CA PHE A 11 10.38 25.10 -7.50
C PHE A 11 9.25 26.14 -7.46
N LEU A 12 8.85 26.71 -8.60
CA LEU A 12 7.87 27.81 -8.64
C LEU A 12 6.41 27.36 -8.82
N LEU A 13 6.17 26.12 -9.25
CA LEU A 13 4.82 25.53 -9.29
C LEU A 13 4.43 24.83 -7.98
N GLY A 14 5.39 24.47 -7.12
CA GLY A 14 5.14 23.88 -5.80
C GLY A 14 4.73 24.90 -4.73
N TYR A 15 4.98 26.19 -4.92
CA TYR A 15 4.77 27.20 -3.87
C TYR A 15 3.29 27.62 -3.70
N ASN A 16 2.43 27.42 -4.71
CA ASN A 16 1.00 27.74 -4.61
C ASN A 16 0.13 26.58 -4.07
N ILE A 17 0.71 25.38 -3.91
CA ILE A 17 0.01 24.24 -3.29
C ILE A 17 0.30 24.18 -1.78
N TYR A 18 1.45 24.70 -1.33
CA TYR A 18 1.84 24.71 0.08
C TYR A 18 1.04 25.68 0.97
N SER A 19 0.48 26.76 0.42
CA SER A 19 -0.22 27.78 1.23
C SER A 19 -1.59 27.32 1.72
N ASN A 20 -2.25 26.38 1.04
CA ASN A 20 -3.48 25.74 1.56
C ASN A 20 -3.19 24.54 2.49
N PHE A 21 -1.99 23.93 2.40
CA PHE A 21 -1.62 22.75 3.20
C PHE A 21 -1.04 23.10 4.58
N ALA A 22 -0.41 24.27 4.72
CA ALA A 22 0.09 24.77 6.02
C ALA A 22 -1.03 25.07 7.04
N ILE A 23 -2.26 25.26 6.57
CA ILE A 23 -3.44 25.44 7.44
C ILE A 23 -3.94 24.07 7.96
N GLN A 24 -3.80 22.99 7.19
CA GLN A 24 -4.27 21.66 7.57
C GLN A 24 -3.29 20.90 8.49
N THR A 25 -1.98 21.03 8.28
CA THR A 25 -0.97 20.36 9.12
C THR A 25 -0.94 20.86 10.57
N LYS A 26 -1.45 22.07 10.85
CA LYS A 26 -1.67 22.55 12.22
C LYS A 26 -2.87 21.88 12.91
N ALA A 27 -3.84 21.38 12.17
CA ALA A 27 -5.00 20.68 12.72
C ALA A 27 -4.67 19.23 13.09
N SER A 28 -3.83 18.54 12.30
CA SER A 28 -3.43 17.13 12.53
C SER A 28 -2.63 16.93 13.83
N ARG A 29 -1.85 17.94 14.26
CA ARG A 29 -1.12 17.90 15.55
C ARG A 29 -1.99 18.19 16.78
N ALA A 30 -3.22 18.67 16.60
CA ALA A 30 -4.10 19.04 17.71
C ALA A 30 -5.07 17.91 18.13
N ILE A 31 -5.18 16.84 17.35
CA ILE A 31 -6.04 15.70 17.69
C ILE A 31 -5.19 14.66 18.45
N ARG A 32 -4.82 14.99 19.69
CA ARG A 32 -4.60 13.96 20.71
C ARG A 32 -5.98 13.45 21.08
N ILE A 33 -6.36 12.30 20.54
CA ILE A 33 -7.46 11.53 21.11
C ILE A 33 -6.95 11.08 22.48
N ASP A 34 -7.49 11.62 23.57
CA ASP A 34 -7.30 11.09 24.91
C ASP A 34 -7.93 9.69 24.95
N VAL A 35 -7.14 8.69 24.58
CA VAL A 35 -7.47 7.25 24.73
C VAL A 35 -7.13 6.78 26.16
N SER A 36 -6.72 7.68 27.07
CA SER A 36 -6.16 7.31 28.37
C SER A 36 -7.15 7.03 29.49
N GLU A 37 -8.47 7.19 29.32
CA GLU A 37 -9.41 7.10 30.46
C GLU A 37 -10.72 6.31 30.25
N SER A 38 -10.80 5.42 29.25
CA SER A 38 -11.88 4.41 29.24
C SER A 38 -11.31 3.04 29.58
N ASN A 39 -11.76 2.48 30.70
CA ASN A 39 -11.50 1.14 31.24
C ASN A 39 -10.87 0.14 30.25
N SER A 40 -9.74 -0.42 30.66
CA SER A 40 -8.83 -1.31 29.93
C SER A 40 -9.43 -2.67 29.53
N SER A 41 -10.51 -2.68 28.76
CA SER A 41 -10.83 -3.79 27.86
C SER A 41 -9.91 -3.68 26.66
N SER A 42 -9.00 -4.64 26.49
CA SER A 42 -8.07 -4.70 25.36
C SER A 42 -8.84 -4.58 24.05
N PHE A 43 -8.64 -3.49 23.31
CA PHE A 43 -9.16 -3.40 21.95
C PHE A 43 -8.61 -4.57 21.13
N THR A 44 -9.48 -5.20 20.36
CA THR A 44 -9.04 -6.17 19.37
C THR A 44 -8.23 -5.44 18.28
N LEU A 45 -7.24 -6.10 17.66
CA LEU A 45 -6.50 -5.52 16.52
C LEU A 45 -7.45 -5.00 15.42
N SER A 46 -8.66 -5.58 15.30
CA SER A 46 -9.71 -5.11 14.40
C SER A 46 -10.16 -3.71 14.75
N GLU A 47 -10.42 -3.45 16.03
CA GLU A 47 -10.92 -2.16 16.49
C GLU A 47 -9.84 -1.09 16.37
N GLU A 48 -8.58 -1.39 16.72
CA GLU A 48 -7.47 -0.45 16.53
C GLU A 48 -7.30 -0.07 15.05
N LEU A 49 -7.33 -1.07 14.16
CA LEU A 49 -7.21 -0.81 12.73
C LEU A 49 -8.43 -0.06 12.19
N CYS A 50 -9.65 -0.40 12.65
CA CYS A 50 -10.86 0.30 12.25
C CYS A 50 -10.86 1.76 12.73
N VAL A 51 -10.38 2.03 13.94
CA VAL A 51 -10.21 3.40 14.46
C VAL A 51 -9.20 4.18 13.63
N LYS A 52 -8.08 3.55 13.24
CA LYS A 52 -7.10 4.18 12.35
C LYS A 52 -7.69 4.42 10.96
N VAL A 53 -8.25 3.40 10.32
CA VAL A 53 -8.93 3.56 9.01
C VAL A 53 -9.98 4.66 9.10
N HIS A 54 -10.77 4.70 10.17
CA HIS A 54 -11.75 5.75 10.42
C HIS A 54 -11.12 7.14 10.49
N SER A 55 -10.02 7.32 11.25
CA SER A 55 -9.35 8.61 11.34
C SER A 55 -8.85 9.10 9.97
N TYR A 56 -8.28 8.21 9.15
CA TYR A 56 -7.86 8.55 7.79
C TYR A 56 -9.01 8.83 6.85
N MET A 57 -10.09 8.03 6.94
CA MET A 57 -11.27 8.27 6.12
C MET A 57 -11.81 9.68 6.39
N ARG A 58 -11.87 10.12 7.65
CA ARG A 58 -12.32 11.47 8.01
C ARG A 58 -11.48 12.61 7.44
N GLU A 59 -10.22 12.37 7.07
CA GLU A 59 -9.41 13.37 6.37
C GLU A 59 -9.87 13.56 4.91
N SER A 60 -10.45 12.53 4.30
CA SER A 60 -11.12 12.65 3.01
C SER A 60 -12.47 13.36 3.16
N ARG A 61 -12.71 14.34 2.28
CA ARG A 61 -14.00 15.07 2.21
C ARG A 61 -15.21 14.14 2.12
N ALA A 62 -15.05 12.97 1.48
CA ALA A 62 -16.12 12.00 1.30
C ALA A 62 -16.59 11.36 2.62
N PHE A 63 -15.75 11.35 3.67
CA PHE A 63 -16.05 10.66 4.93
C PHE A 63 -15.88 11.54 6.18
N GLN A 64 -15.79 12.86 6.04
CA GLN A 64 -15.65 13.79 7.18
C GLN A 64 -16.72 13.59 8.27
N ASN A 65 -17.93 13.17 7.87
CA ASN A 65 -19.08 12.96 8.72
C ASN A 65 -19.36 11.48 9.05
N PHE A 66 -18.48 10.55 8.64
CA PHE A 66 -18.66 9.15 9.02
C PHE A 66 -18.53 9.02 10.54
N THR A 67 -19.36 8.17 11.13
CA THR A 67 -19.13 7.61 12.45
C THR A 67 -18.27 6.34 12.35
N LEU A 68 -17.79 5.83 13.48
CA LEU A 68 -17.08 4.55 13.50
C LEU A 68 -17.99 3.40 13.01
N GLN A 69 -19.28 3.44 13.33
CA GLN A 69 -20.27 2.46 12.87
C GLN A 69 -20.49 2.53 11.35
N ASP A 70 -20.49 3.74 10.78
CA ASP A 70 -20.57 3.91 9.32
C ASP A 70 -19.33 3.33 8.64
N THR A 71 -18.16 3.46 9.28
CA THR A 71 -16.90 2.88 8.78
C THR A 71 -16.95 1.36 8.79
N TYR A 72 -17.43 0.74 9.88
CA TYR A 72 -17.66 -0.71 9.92
C TYR A 72 -18.61 -1.17 8.82
N SER A 73 -19.74 -0.48 8.67
CA SER A 73 -20.75 -0.81 7.67
C SER A 73 -20.19 -0.67 6.25
N TRP A 74 -19.41 0.39 5.99
CA TRP A 74 -18.76 0.62 4.71
C TRP A 74 -17.71 -0.45 4.39
N MET A 75 -16.82 -0.83 5.32
CA MET A 75 -15.83 -1.90 5.07
C MET A 75 -16.49 -3.26 4.85
N ALA A 76 -17.60 -3.53 5.56
CA ALA A 76 -18.37 -4.77 5.38
C ALA A 76 -19.02 -4.84 4.00
N ASN A 77 -19.51 -3.71 3.48
CA ASN A 77 -20.05 -3.61 2.12
C ASN A 77 -18.94 -3.69 1.07
N LEU A 78 -17.85 -2.94 1.25
CA LEU A 78 -16.71 -2.94 0.35
C LEU A 78 -16.07 -4.34 0.21
N SER A 79 -16.08 -5.15 1.27
CA SER A 79 -15.62 -6.54 1.22
C SER A 79 -16.40 -7.42 0.23
N LYS A 80 -17.62 -7.02 -0.14
CA LYS A 80 -18.52 -7.75 -1.04
C LYS A 80 -18.59 -7.15 -2.44
N GLU A 81 -18.09 -5.93 -2.62
CA GLU A 81 -18.01 -5.30 -3.94
C GLU A 81 -17.04 -6.07 -4.84
N THR A 82 -17.30 -6.07 -6.16
CA THR A 82 -16.42 -6.72 -7.16
C THR A 82 -15.91 -5.66 -8.12
N PHE A 83 -14.69 -5.85 -8.60
CA PHE A 83 -14.06 -4.90 -9.52
C PHE A 83 -13.43 -5.65 -10.70
N PRO A 84 -14.21 -6.30 -11.58
CA PRO A 84 -13.67 -7.23 -12.58
C PRO A 84 -12.58 -6.62 -13.48
N GLU A 85 -12.73 -5.36 -13.87
CA GLU A 85 -11.75 -4.62 -14.68
C GLU A 85 -10.43 -4.41 -13.93
N LEU A 86 -10.49 -4.11 -12.64
CA LEU A 86 -9.33 -3.93 -11.77
C LEU A 86 -8.73 -5.27 -11.33
N GLU A 87 -9.53 -6.32 -11.18
CA GLU A 87 -9.03 -7.67 -10.90
C GLU A 87 -8.18 -8.20 -12.05
N SER A 88 -8.54 -7.87 -13.30
CA SER A 88 -7.77 -8.22 -14.48
C SER A 88 -6.52 -7.35 -14.66
N SER A 89 -6.64 -6.04 -14.41
CA SER A 89 -5.57 -5.06 -14.68
C SER A 89 -4.65 -4.75 -13.50
N PHE A 90 -5.09 -5.02 -12.27
CA PHE A 90 -4.34 -4.84 -11.02
C PHE A 90 -4.47 -6.08 -10.12
N PRO A 91 -4.13 -7.29 -10.60
CA PRO A 91 -4.36 -8.47 -9.79
C PRO A 91 -3.45 -8.48 -8.55
N TYR A 92 -4.05 -8.75 -7.40
CA TYR A 92 -3.35 -9.02 -6.16
C TYR A 92 -3.90 -10.30 -5.51
N LEU A 93 -3.11 -10.89 -4.61
CA LEU A 93 -3.53 -12.04 -3.82
C LEU A 93 -2.84 -12.08 -2.45
N LEU A 94 -3.38 -12.86 -1.53
CA LEU A 94 -2.72 -13.23 -0.28
C LEU A 94 -2.12 -14.62 -0.46
N SER A 95 -0.80 -14.70 -0.43
CA SER A 95 -0.06 -15.89 -0.88
C SER A 95 0.25 -16.91 0.21
N GLY A 96 0.13 -16.52 1.48
CA GLY A 96 0.56 -17.33 2.61
C GLY A 96 1.13 -16.44 3.69
N TYR A 97 2.08 -16.98 4.45
CA TYR A 97 2.75 -16.30 5.55
C TYR A 97 4.27 -16.32 5.36
N ASP A 98 4.97 -15.29 5.84
CA ASP A 98 6.43 -15.31 5.86
C ASP A 98 6.98 -16.04 7.08
N PHE A 99 8.31 -16.06 7.24
CA PHE A 99 8.98 -16.71 8.37
C PHE A 99 8.68 -16.07 9.74
N GLU A 100 8.06 -14.88 9.78
CA GLU A 100 7.58 -14.23 11.00
C GLU A 100 6.05 -14.34 11.13
N GLU A 101 5.43 -15.28 10.40
CA GLU A 101 3.98 -15.52 10.39
C GLU A 101 3.16 -14.32 9.91
N ARG A 102 3.78 -13.38 9.18
CA ARG A 102 3.11 -12.20 8.62
C ARG A 102 2.44 -12.59 7.30
N PRO A 103 1.16 -12.23 7.08
CA PRO A 103 0.51 -12.51 5.82
C PRO A 103 1.21 -11.78 4.66
N VAL A 104 1.35 -12.49 3.54
CA VAL A 104 2.10 -11.99 2.37
C VAL A 104 1.13 -11.51 1.30
N TRP A 105 1.03 -10.19 1.14
CA TRP A 105 0.25 -9.54 0.08
C TRP A 105 1.09 -9.36 -1.18
N VAL A 106 0.69 -10.07 -2.24
CA VAL A 106 1.37 -10.06 -3.53
C VAL A 106 0.63 -9.14 -4.49
N ILE A 107 1.33 -8.14 -5.03
CA ILE A 107 0.85 -7.25 -6.10
C ILE A 107 1.57 -7.65 -7.38
N LEU A 108 0.82 -8.02 -8.42
CA LEU A 108 1.38 -8.52 -9.68
C LEU A 108 1.69 -7.38 -10.66
N GLY A 109 2.76 -7.53 -11.46
CA GLY A 109 3.30 -6.49 -12.35
C GLY A 109 2.52 -6.23 -13.63
N LYS A 110 1.19 -6.21 -13.57
CA LYS A 110 0.33 -5.93 -14.74
C LYS A 110 -0.39 -4.59 -14.68
N TYR A 111 0.00 -3.73 -13.74
CA TYR A 111 -0.72 -2.50 -13.48
C TYR A 111 -0.41 -1.38 -14.48
N ASN A 112 -1.46 -0.66 -14.87
CA ASN A 112 -1.37 0.55 -15.68
C ASN A 112 -2.17 1.68 -15.00
N LEU A 113 -1.56 2.32 -14.00
CA LEU A 113 -2.18 3.41 -13.25
C LEU A 113 -2.47 4.63 -14.14
N ARG A 114 -1.69 4.82 -15.21
CA ARG A 114 -1.94 5.89 -16.18
C ARG A 114 -3.32 5.73 -16.82
N LYS A 115 -3.66 4.53 -17.27
CA LYS A 115 -4.96 4.24 -17.88
C LYS A 115 -6.13 4.59 -16.94
N ILE A 116 -6.04 4.17 -15.67
CA ILE A 116 -7.06 4.48 -14.64
C ILE A 116 -7.23 6.00 -14.45
N ILE A 117 -6.12 6.74 -14.44
CA ILE A 117 -6.16 8.20 -14.28
C ILE A 117 -6.74 8.90 -15.52
N GLU A 118 -6.40 8.42 -16.72
CA GLU A 118 -6.92 8.96 -17.98
C GLU A 118 -8.43 8.67 -18.17
N GLU A 119 -8.95 7.61 -17.55
CA GLU A 119 -10.39 7.30 -17.50
C GLU A 119 -11.19 8.23 -16.56
N GLY A 120 -10.51 8.96 -15.69
CA GLY A 120 -11.08 10.02 -14.86
C GLY A 120 -11.43 9.62 -13.41
N ASP A 121 -12.02 10.57 -12.68
CA ASP A 121 -12.17 10.50 -11.21
C ASP A 121 -12.97 9.27 -10.73
N GLY A 122 -13.96 8.83 -11.51
CA GLY A 122 -14.74 7.63 -11.17
C GLY A 122 -13.91 6.35 -11.16
N ALA A 123 -13.00 6.19 -12.14
CA ALA A 123 -12.08 5.05 -12.22
C ALA A 123 -11.04 5.12 -11.08
N VAL A 124 -10.53 6.31 -10.79
CA VAL A 124 -9.62 6.56 -9.65
C VAL A 124 -10.28 6.18 -8.32
N GLU A 125 -11.55 6.53 -8.11
CA GLU A 125 -12.27 6.20 -6.89
C GLU A 125 -12.51 4.68 -6.75
N ASN A 126 -12.89 4.02 -7.84
CA ASN A 126 -12.99 2.54 -7.86
C ASN A 126 -11.65 1.88 -7.56
N PHE A 127 -10.55 2.43 -8.09
CA PHE A 127 -9.21 1.93 -7.79
C PHE A 127 -8.86 2.07 -6.30
N LYS A 128 -9.15 3.22 -5.66
CA LYS A 128 -8.95 3.39 -4.22
C LYS A 128 -9.74 2.38 -3.41
N LYS A 129 -11.04 2.20 -3.73
CA LYS A 129 -11.90 1.17 -3.11
C LYS A 129 -11.31 -0.23 -3.25
N TYR A 130 -10.79 -0.56 -4.43
CA TYR A 130 -10.16 -1.85 -4.68
C TYR A 130 -8.89 -2.08 -3.84
N ILE A 131 -8.06 -1.05 -3.67
CA ILE A 131 -6.90 -1.10 -2.76
C ILE A 131 -7.33 -1.25 -1.30
N TYR A 132 -8.35 -0.52 -0.85
CA TYR A 132 -8.90 -0.67 0.51
C TYR A 132 -9.46 -2.08 0.73
N GLN A 133 -10.11 -2.67 -0.27
CA GLN A 133 -10.58 -4.05 -0.19
C GLN A 133 -9.42 -5.03 0.06
N GLY A 134 -8.29 -4.83 -0.63
CA GLY A 134 -7.07 -5.61 -0.37
C GLY A 134 -6.53 -5.42 1.04
N GLY A 135 -6.51 -4.17 1.54
CA GLY A 135 -6.13 -3.87 2.92
C GLY A 135 -7.03 -4.53 3.97
N ILE A 136 -8.35 -4.57 3.73
CA ILE A 136 -9.31 -5.27 4.59
C ILE A 136 -9.03 -6.79 4.62
N ARG A 137 -8.66 -7.39 3.48
CA ARG A 137 -8.27 -8.81 3.45
C ARG A 137 -7.02 -9.06 4.28
N VAL A 138 -5.99 -8.22 4.15
CA VAL A 138 -4.79 -8.31 5.01
C VAL A 138 -5.16 -8.21 6.48
N ALA A 139 -5.98 -7.23 6.85
CA ALA A 139 -6.44 -7.04 8.22
C ALA A 139 -7.14 -8.28 8.79
N LYS A 140 -8.06 -8.87 8.02
CA LYS A 140 -8.75 -10.11 8.40
C LYS A 140 -7.77 -11.28 8.60
N SER A 141 -6.74 -11.37 7.76
CA SER A 141 -5.69 -12.38 7.91
C SER A 141 -4.92 -12.21 9.22
N LEU A 142 -4.50 -10.98 9.54
CA LEU A 142 -3.82 -10.67 10.81
C LEU A 142 -4.69 -11.05 12.03
N LEU A 143 -5.98 -10.75 11.97
CA LEU A 143 -6.92 -11.11 13.04
C LEU A 143 -7.08 -12.61 13.23
N LYS A 144 -7.08 -13.36 12.13
CA LYS A 144 -7.16 -14.82 12.17
C LYS A 144 -5.93 -15.42 12.87
N ASN A 145 -4.72 -14.91 12.59
CA ASN A 145 -3.49 -15.36 13.24
C ASN A 145 -3.46 -15.00 14.74
N ASN A 146 -3.90 -13.78 15.09
CA ASN A 146 -3.98 -13.36 16.50
C ASN A 146 -4.91 -14.25 17.33
N ARG A 147 -6.02 -14.71 16.75
CA ARG A 147 -6.94 -15.67 17.41
C ARG A 147 -6.31 -17.04 17.64
N GLN A 148 -5.26 -17.38 16.90
CA GLN A 148 -4.48 -18.61 17.07
C GLN A 148 -3.32 -18.46 18.06
N GLY A 149 -3.23 -17.31 18.75
CA GLY A 149 -2.23 -17.05 19.78
C GLY A 149 -0.90 -16.46 19.26
N GLN A 150 -0.81 -16.16 17.96
CA GLN A 150 0.35 -15.49 17.39
C GLN A 150 0.08 -13.98 17.32
N GLU A 151 0.81 -13.15 18.08
CA GLU A 151 0.62 -11.69 18.02
C GLU A 151 1.30 -11.07 16.78
N VAL A 152 0.62 -11.17 15.63
CA VAL A 152 1.09 -10.65 14.35
C VAL A 152 0.33 -9.36 14.01
N ARG A 153 1.05 -8.24 13.99
CA ARG A 153 0.49 -6.90 13.69
C ARG A 153 0.86 -6.35 12.31
N LYS A 154 1.76 -7.03 11.60
CA LYS A 154 2.36 -6.56 10.36
C LYS A 154 2.18 -7.54 9.22
N ALA A 155 2.17 -7.04 8.01
CA ALA A 155 2.08 -7.78 6.77
C ALA A 155 3.36 -7.61 5.94
N SER A 156 3.60 -8.59 5.07
CA SER A 156 4.71 -8.61 4.14
C SER A 156 4.19 -8.36 2.74
N PHE A 157 4.90 -7.53 1.98
CA PHE A 157 4.46 -7.10 0.66
C PHE A 157 5.44 -7.59 -0.38
N LEU A 158 4.95 -8.33 -1.38
CA LEU A 158 5.73 -8.75 -2.54
C LEU A 158 5.18 -8.03 -3.77
N ILE A 159 5.94 -7.07 -4.28
CA ILE A 159 5.53 -6.22 -5.40
C ILE A 159 6.37 -6.59 -6.62
N ASP A 160 5.70 -7.13 -7.63
CA ASP A 160 6.29 -7.32 -8.94
C ASP A 160 6.22 -6.03 -9.75
N LEU A 161 7.40 -5.51 -10.13
CA LEU A 161 7.52 -4.31 -10.96
C LEU A 161 7.78 -4.65 -12.43
N SER A 162 7.54 -5.90 -12.84
CA SER A 162 7.36 -6.23 -14.25
C SER A 162 6.23 -5.38 -14.83
N GLY A 163 6.25 -5.13 -16.15
CA GLY A 163 5.21 -4.33 -16.81
C GLY A 163 5.24 -2.81 -16.57
N LEU A 164 6.08 -2.28 -15.68
CA LEU A 164 6.20 -0.83 -15.53
C LEU A 164 6.89 -0.18 -16.74
N GLU A 165 6.20 0.76 -17.37
CA GLU A 165 6.66 1.42 -18.60
C GLU A 165 7.14 2.86 -18.36
N ILE A 166 8.05 3.34 -19.22
CA ILE A 166 8.55 4.73 -19.19
C ILE A 166 7.38 5.72 -19.30
N ALA A 167 6.37 5.40 -20.09
CA ALA A 167 5.20 6.25 -20.26
C ALA A 167 4.44 6.46 -18.94
N GLN A 168 4.36 5.46 -18.07
CA GLN A 168 3.72 5.58 -16.75
C GLN A 168 4.57 6.44 -15.80
N VAL A 169 5.89 6.23 -15.78
CA VAL A 169 6.82 6.97 -14.90
C VAL A 169 6.97 8.44 -15.32
N LYS A 170 6.81 8.76 -16.61
CA LYS A 170 6.82 10.14 -17.12
C LYS A 170 5.47 10.84 -17.04
N HIS A 171 4.39 10.11 -16.78
CA HIS A 171 3.07 10.70 -16.67
C HIS A 171 2.91 11.40 -15.31
N VAL A 172 3.00 12.73 -15.32
CA VAL A 172 3.02 13.57 -14.10
C VAL A 172 1.84 13.25 -13.18
N ALA A 173 0.63 13.13 -13.71
CA ALA A 173 -0.54 12.83 -12.90
C ALA A 173 -0.46 11.44 -12.23
N THR A 174 0.15 10.44 -12.88
CA THR A 174 0.40 9.13 -12.26
C THR A 174 1.40 9.22 -11.13
N VAL A 175 2.52 9.93 -11.34
CA VAL A 175 3.53 10.12 -10.29
C VAL A 175 2.93 10.88 -9.11
N SER A 176 2.24 11.99 -9.36
CA SER A 176 1.57 12.77 -8.31
C SER A 176 0.53 11.94 -7.56
N PHE A 177 -0.28 11.14 -8.26
CA PHE A 177 -1.24 10.25 -7.63
C PHE A 177 -0.57 9.24 -6.69
N VAL A 178 0.51 8.58 -7.12
CA VAL A 178 1.24 7.60 -6.30
C VAL A 178 1.90 8.28 -5.09
N LEU A 179 2.55 9.43 -5.28
CA LEU A 179 3.19 10.15 -4.17
C LEU A 179 2.15 10.62 -3.15
N ASN A 180 1.02 11.18 -3.60
CA ASN A 180 -0.08 11.58 -2.72
C ASN A 180 -0.67 10.38 -1.97
N LEU A 181 -0.81 9.22 -2.64
CA LEU A 181 -1.28 8.00 -1.99
C LEU A 181 -0.33 7.56 -0.88
N LEU A 182 0.98 7.56 -1.15
CA LEU A 182 1.99 7.17 -0.18
C LEU A 182 2.10 8.15 0.99
N GLU A 183 1.99 9.45 0.73
CA GLU A 183 2.01 10.49 1.77
C GLU A 183 0.74 10.40 2.64
N THR A 184 -0.43 10.22 2.02
CA THR A 184 -1.70 10.09 2.76
C THR A 184 -1.70 8.87 3.68
N TYR A 185 -0.99 7.80 3.29
CA TYR A 185 -0.99 6.53 4.02
C TYR A 185 0.33 6.21 4.69
N SER A 186 1.29 7.13 4.76
CA SER A 186 2.66 6.84 5.23
C SER A 186 2.67 6.21 6.62
N ASP A 187 1.84 6.77 7.51
CA ASP A 187 1.73 6.36 8.90
C ASP A 187 1.09 4.97 9.03
N ILE A 188 0.01 4.69 8.28
CA ILE A 188 -0.58 3.33 8.21
C ILE A 188 0.44 2.34 7.67
N ILE A 189 1.11 2.70 6.58
CA ILE A 189 2.06 1.82 5.89
C ILE A 189 3.24 1.53 6.83
N SER A 190 3.77 2.52 7.57
CA SER A 190 4.88 2.31 8.50
C SER A 190 4.55 1.30 9.62
N GLU A 191 3.32 1.35 10.11
CA GLU A 191 2.82 0.42 11.13
C GLU A 191 2.48 -0.96 10.57
N LEU A 192 1.88 -1.03 9.38
CA LEU A 192 1.39 -2.27 8.77
C LEU A 192 2.51 -3.07 8.09
N VAL A 193 3.55 -2.42 7.55
CA VAL A 193 4.58 -3.09 6.75
C VAL A 193 5.66 -3.69 7.64
N GLY A 194 5.74 -5.02 7.66
CA GLY A 194 6.86 -5.79 8.24
C GLY A 194 8.06 -5.83 7.30
N GLN A 195 7.82 -6.14 6.02
CA GLN A 195 8.82 -6.07 4.96
C GLN A 195 8.18 -5.74 3.60
N LEU A 196 8.97 -5.11 2.73
CA LEU A 196 8.57 -4.72 1.38
C LEU A 196 9.60 -5.26 0.38
N VAL A 197 9.19 -6.22 -0.45
CA VAL A 197 10.04 -6.90 -1.40
C VAL A 197 9.63 -6.52 -2.82
N PHE A 198 10.51 -5.83 -3.54
CA PHE A 198 10.34 -5.53 -4.96
C PHE A 198 11.11 -6.53 -5.80
N ILE A 199 10.42 -7.17 -6.76
CA ILE A 199 11.03 -8.07 -7.74
C ILE A 199 10.91 -7.52 -9.16
N ASN A 200 11.68 -8.11 -10.10
CA ASN A 200 11.74 -7.70 -11.49
C ASN A 200 12.08 -6.22 -11.70
N VAL A 201 12.92 -5.66 -10.81
CA VAL A 201 13.29 -4.24 -10.86
C VAL A 201 14.25 -3.99 -12.03
N ASN A 202 13.71 -3.47 -13.13
CA ASN A 202 14.46 -3.04 -14.31
C ASN A 202 14.88 -1.56 -14.20
N TYR A 203 15.47 -1.00 -15.25
CA TYR A 203 15.90 0.41 -15.28
C TYR A 203 14.74 1.41 -15.03
N VAL A 204 13.57 1.17 -15.63
CA VAL A 204 12.37 2.01 -15.48
C VAL A 204 11.84 1.93 -14.06
N SER A 205 11.76 0.72 -13.49
CA SER A 205 11.34 0.50 -12.10
C SER A 205 12.29 1.17 -11.11
N ARG A 206 13.60 1.21 -11.38
CA ARG A 206 14.55 1.98 -10.55
C ARG A 206 14.28 3.49 -10.59
N MET A 207 13.93 4.03 -11.76
CA MET A 207 13.54 5.45 -11.85
C MET A 207 12.30 5.72 -11.00
N ALA A 208 11.26 4.89 -11.11
CA ALA A 208 10.06 5.04 -10.29
C ALA A 208 10.36 4.92 -8.79
N LEU A 209 11.13 3.90 -8.39
CA LEU A 209 11.54 3.73 -7.00
C LEU A 209 12.35 4.93 -6.47
N SER A 210 13.19 5.56 -7.29
CA SER A 210 13.93 6.76 -6.86
C SER A 210 13.04 7.95 -6.47
N LEU A 211 11.81 8.01 -6.99
CA LEU A 211 10.81 9.02 -6.65
C LEU A 211 10.03 8.63 -5.38
N VAL A 212 9.75 7.34 -5.21
CA VAL A 212 8.90 6.79 -4.14
C VAL A 212 9.67 6.58 -2.83
N LEU A 213 10.89 6.05 -2.90
CA LEU A 213 11.67 5.66 -1.71
C LEU A 213 11.86 6.79 -0.68
N PRO A 214 12.10 8.06 -1.07
CA PRO A 214 12.22 9.15 -0.10
C PRO A 214 10.95 9.38 0.75
N VAL A 215 9.76 9.10 0.20
CA VAL A 215 8.47 9.26 0.91
C VAL A 215 8.25 8.14 1.93
N LEU A 216 8.88 6.98 1.74
CA LEU A 216 8.71 5.82 2.62
C LEU A 216 9.46 5.95 3.96
N GLY A 217 10.37 6.93 4.10
CA GLY A 217 11.00 7.26 5.37
C GLY A 217 11.67 6.07 6.07
N ASP A 218 11.20 5.75 7.28
CA ASP A 218 11.75 4.71 8.16
C ASP A 218 11.57 3.28 7.61
N LEU A 219 10.68 3.09 6.64
CA LEU A 219 10.50 1.79 5.98
C LEU A 219 11.71 1.36 5.17
N PHE A 220 12.64 2.27 4.85
CA PHE A 220 13.78 1.99 3.99
C PHE A 220 14.59 0.76 4.43
N GLU A 221 14.76 0.54 5.74
CA GLU A 221 15.49 -0.61 6.30
C GLU A 221 14.78 -1.95 6.06
N ARG A 222 13.46 -1.92 5.86
CA ARG A 222 12.58 -3.07 5.62
C ARG A 222 12.38 -3.37 4.13
N ILE A 223 12.98 -2.55 3.25
CA ILE A 223 12.87 -2.71 1.80
C ILE A 223 13.94 -3.67 1.29
N ARG A 224 13.53 -4.56 0.38
CA ARG A 224 14.41 -5.45 -0.39
C ARG A 224 14.12 -5.23 -1.87
N VAL A 225 15.14 -4.87 -2.63
CA VAL A 225 15.00 -4.60 -4.08
C VAL A 225 15.81 -5.64 -4.85
N TYR A 226 15.13 -6.45 -5.65
CA TYR A 226 15.74 -7.46 -6.49
C TYR A 226 15.56 -7.13 -7.98
N GLY A 227 16.65 -7.25 -8.74
CA GLY A 227 16.71 -6.84 -10.15
C GLY A 227 15.83 -7.67 -11.10
N SER A 228 16.07 -7.53 -12.41
CA SER A 228 15.27 -8.21 -13.45
C SER A 228 15.69 -9.65 -13.77
N ILE A 229 16.84 -10.13 -13.28
CA ILE A 229 17.33 -11.48 -13.57
C ILE A 229 16.65 -12.48 -12.63
N ASN A 230 15.70 -13.23 -13.17
CA ASN A 230 14.87 -14.20 -12.46
C ASN A 230 15.67 -15.16 -11.57
N ALA A 231 16.67 -15.83 -12.14
CA ALA A 231 17.51 -16.79 -11.41
C ALA A 231 18.17 -16.17 -10.15
N HIS A 232 18.50 -14.89 -10.19
CA HIS A 232 19.14 -14.21 -9.05
C HIS A 232 18.15 -13.85 -7.96
N TRP A 233 16.96 -13.37 -8.33
CA TRP A 233 16.00 -12.89 -7.33
C TRP A 233 15.16 -14.02 -6.74
N ILE A 234 14.88 -15.11 -7.45
CA ILE A 234 14.17 -16.27 -6.87
C ILE A 234 14.92 -16.81 -5.66
N PHE A 235 16.24 -17.01 -5.78
CA PHE A 235 17.05 -17.52 -4.69
C PHE A 235 17.05 -16.58 -3.47
N LYS A 236 17.01 -15.26 -3.69
CA LYS A 236 16.90 -14.28 -2.61
C LYS A 236 15.50 -14.23 -2.00
N LEU A 237 14.47 -14.39 -2.83
CA LEU A 237 13.07 -14.43 -2.39
C LEU A 237 12.81 -15.61 -1.44
N ARG A 238 13.33 -16.79 -1.78
CA ARG A 238 13.26 -18.00 -0.93
C ARG A 238 13.97 -17.90 0.41
N ARG A 239 14.80 -16.86 0.62
CA ARG A 239 15.44 -16.57 1.92
C ARG A 239 14.60 -15.66 2.81
N VAL A 240 13.59 -15.00 2.25
CA VAL A 240 12.73 -14.06 2.98
C VAL A 240 11.28 -14.53 3.08
N LEU A 241 10.87 -15.48 2.24
CA LEU A 241 9.56 -16.12 2.25
C LEU A 241 9.69 -17.65 2.19
N PRO A 242 8.84 -18.41 2.92
CA PRO A 242 8.68 -19.85 2.75
C PRO A 242 8.28 -20.21 1.31
N LEU A 243 8.66 -21.41 0.86
CA LEU A 243 8.49 -21.83 -0.53
C LEU A 243 7.00 -21.94 -0.90
N GLU A 244 6.20 -22.42 0.03
CA GLU A 244 4.74 -22.57 -0.02
C GLU A 244 3.98 -21.23 -0.06
N SER A 245 4.62 -20.15 0.42
CA SER A 245 4.05 -18.80 0.43
C SER A 245 4.45 -17.98 -0.80
N ILE A 246 5.26 -18.54 -1.69
CA ILE A 246 5.64 -17.91 -2.95
C ILE A 246 4.74 -18.51 -4.04
N PRO A 247 4.12 -17.71 -4.91
CA PRO A 247 3.40 -18.25 -6.07
C PRO A 247 4.32 -19.06 -7.01
N PRO A 248 3.84 -20.11 -7.70
CA PRO A 248 4.68 -20.97 -8.56
C PRO A 248 5.40 -20.17 -9.65
N TRP A 249 4.72 -19.17 -10.24
CA TRP A 249 5.29 -18.29 -11.27
C TRP A 249 6.39 -17.35 -10.75
N TYR A 250 6.61 -17.29 -9.43
CA TYR A 250 7.74 -16.62 -8.79
C TYR A 250 8.75 -17.60 -8.19
N GLY A 251 8.70 -18.87 -8.59
CA GLY A 251 9.61 -19.92 -8.12
C GLY A 251 9.22 -20.52 -6.77
N GLY A 252 7.94 -20.48 -6.42
CA GLY A 252 7.41 -21.15 -5.24
C GLY A 252 7.14 -22.63 -5.41
N SER A 253 6.33 -23.18 -4.51
CA SER A 253 5.90 -24.59 -4.53
C SER A 253 4.75 -24.83 -5.52
N ASP A 254 4.68 -26.01 -6.12
CA ASP A 254 3.54 -26.44 -6.94
C ASP A 254 2.27 -26.64 -6.11
N ASP A 255 2.42 -26.88 -4.79
CA ASP A 255 1.31 -27.02 -3.84
C ASP A 255 0.76 -25.67 -3.34
N PHE A 256 1.18 -24.57 -3.95
CA PHE A 256 0.77 -23.21 -3.59
C PHE A 256 -0.76 -23.06 -3.56
N LYS A 257 -1.27 -22.54 -2.44
CA LYS A 257 -2.68 -22.17 -2.27
C LYS A 257 -2.78 -20.78 -1.66
N PRO A 258 -3.44 -19.83 -2.34
CA PRO A 258 -3.65 -18.51 -1.75
C PRO A 258 -4.55 -18.62 -0.51
N ILE A 259 -4.41 -17.66 0.41
CA ILE A 259 -5.28 -17.53 1.58
C ILE A 259 -6.66 -17.08 1.10
N GLU A 260 -7.66 -17.92 1.33
CA GLU A 260 -9.08 -17.56 1.16
C GLU A 260 -9.58 -16.82 2.41
N ILE A 261 -10.21 -15.66 2.21
CA ILE A 261 -10.72 -14.76 3.27
C ILE A 261 -12.17 -14.37 2.99
#